data_AF-A0A7J7ME24-F1
#
_entry.id   AF-A0A7J7ME24-F1
#
_cell.length_a   1.000
_cell.length_b   1.000
_cell.length_c   1.000
_cell.angle_alpha   90.00
_cell.angle_beta   90.00
_cell.angle_gamma   90.00
#
_symmetry.space_group_name_H-M   'P 1'
#
loop_
_entity.id
_entity.type
_entity.pdbx_description
1 polymer ?
#
loop_
_entity_poly.entity_id
_entity_poly.type
_entity_poly.pdbx_seq_one_letter_code
_entity_poly.pdbx_strand_id
1 'polypeptide(L)'
;MYFLKYQILGLSDWSGCNPIPPEFWLLPSFMPMHPAKMWCYCRMVCMQMSYLYGKKFVGPLTDAILLLRKELHIEPYNEIQWFKYRHICTMKDLYYPHPLIQNFIWDYLNVFIKPVLARWPLSKLRDKALKITMKHIHYEDENSRYFTLGCIEKVNDNPSDYFKSMYRHISKGAWTFSNQDHGWQGYLLFSQLISKSVGEKMETDRMYDSVNLLLSLQTENGRFLAWEQATAYEWLEVLNPMEFVQDIVIEHEYVEYTHQQSRR
;
A
#
# COMPACT_ATOMS: atom_id res chain seq x y z
N MET A 1 -6.49 -5.22 6.65
CA MET A 1 -6.51 -5.80 5.28
C MET A 1 -7.49 -6.96 5.13
N TYR A 2 -7.69 -7.83 6.15
CA TYR A 2 -8.71 -8.89 6.09
C TYR A 2 -10.14 -8.36 6.04
N PHE A 3 -10.46 -7.29 6.77
CA PHE A 3 -11.84 -6.79 6.86
C PHE A 3 -12.44 -6.42 5.50
N LEU A 4 -11.71 -5.69 4.65
CA LEU A 4 -12.21 -5.25 3.33
C LEU A 4 -12.58 -6.40 2.39
N LYS A 5 -11.98 -7.58 2.56
CA LYS A 5 -12.36 -8.79 1.80
C LYS A 5 -13.80 -9.20 2.12
N TYR A 6 -14.25 -9.05 3.36
CA TYR A 6 -15.64 -9.35 3.75
C TYR A 6 -16.61 -8.40 3.06
N GLN A 7 -16.29 -7.11 2.92
CA GLN A 7 -17.12 -6.19 2.16
C GLN A 7 -17.16 -6.54 0.67
N ILE A 8 -16.02 -6.85 0.07
CA ILE A 8 -15.92 -7.22 -1.35
C ILE A 8 -16.70 -8.51 -1.63
N LEU A 9 -16.62 -9.52 -0.76
CA LEU A 9 -17.38 -10.76 -0.87
C LEU A 9 -18.87 -10.60 -0.54
N GLY A 10 -19.25 -9.46 0.05
CA GLY A 10 -20.61 -9.21 0.53
C GLY A 10 -20.92 -9.86 1.87
N LEU A 11 -19.94 -10.36 2.63
CA LEU A 11 -20.14 -10.89 3.98
C LEU A 11 -20.37 -9.81 5.04
N SER A 12 -20.03 -8.55 4.75
CA SER A 12 -20.23 -7.40 5.63
C SER A 12 -20.56 -6.14 4.82
N ASP A 13 -21.26 -5.17 5.42
CA ASP A 13 -21.55 -3.90 4.75
C ASP A 13 -20.37 -2.93 4.80
N TRP A 14 -20.27 -2.06 3.79
CA TRP A 14 -19.24 -1.03 3.70
C TRP A 14 -19.33 0.07 4.77
N SER A 15 -20.46 0.19 5.48
CA SER A 15 -20.59 1.08 6.64
C SER A 15 -19.92 0.53 7.90
N GLY A 16 -19.54 -0.75 7.91
CA GLY A 16 -18.87 -1.41 9.02
C GLY A 16 -17.36 -1.23 9.09
N CYS A 17 -16.74 -0.55 8.11
CA CYS A 17 -15.32 -0.25 8.12
C CYS A 17 -15.06 1.27 8.18
N ASN A 18 -13.87 1.64 8.66
CA ASN A 18 -13.41 3.03 8.56
C ASN A 18 -13.32 3.49 7.09
N PRO A 19 -13.56 4.79 6.82
CA PRO A 19 -13.64 5.30 5.46
C PRO A 19 -12.26 5.30 4.77
N ILE A 20 -12.23 4.83 3.52
CA ILE A 20 -11.04 4.87 2.66
C ILE A 20 -11.39 5.73 1.42
N PRO A 21 -11.44 7.06 1.57
CA PRO A 21 -11.98 7.94 0.54
C PRO A 21 -11.04 7.97 -0.69
N PRO A 22 -11.52 7.70 -1.91
CA PRO A 22 -10.69 7.85 -3.11
C PRO A 22 -10.26 9.32 -3.32
N GLU A 23 -10.99 10.29 -2.76
CA GLU A 23 -10.63 11.72 -2.82
C GLU A 23 -9.24 12.02 -2.22
N PHE A 24 -8.71 11.13 -1.39
CA PHE A 24 -7.33 11.16 -0.91
C PHE A 24 -6.30 11.23 -2.04
N TRP A 25 -6.57 10.62 -3.19
CA TRP A 25 -5.69 10.64 -4.37
C TRP A 25 -5.69 11.95 -5.13
N LEU A 26 -6.54 12.91 -4.74
CA LEU A 26 -6.62 14.25 -5.33
C LEU A 26 -5.88 15.31 -4.51
N LEU A 27 -5.29 14.94 -3.37
CA LEU A 27 -4.58 15.89 -2.53
C LEU A 27 -3.44 16.56 -3.32
N PRO A 28 -3.17 17.86 -3.12
CA PRO A 28 -2.01 18.52 -3.71
C PRO A 28 -0.68 17.99 -3.14
N SER A 29 0.36 17.92 -3.97
CA SER A 29 1.69 17.38 -3.60
C SER A 29 2.37 18.09 -2.43
N PHE A 30 2.06 19.36 -2.17
CA PHE A 30 2.61 20.11 -1.05
C PHE A 30 2.07 19.63 0.31
N MET A 31 0.89 18.98 0.36
CA MET A 31 0.30 18.53 1.62
C MET A 31 1.16 17.43 2.26
N PRO A 32 1.27 17.39 3.61
CA PRO A 32 2.10 16.40 4.29
C PRO A 32 1.56 14.97 4.12
N MET A 33 0.24 14.80 4.09
CA MET A 33 -0.45 13.51 3.91
C MET A 33 -0.60 13.08 2.44
N HIS A 34 0.13 13.70 1.51
CA HIS A 34 -0.01 13.38 0.08
C HIS A 34 0.37 11.91 -0.19
N PRO A 35 -0.43 11.17 -0.99
CA PRO A 35 -0.21 9.73 -1.19
C PRO A 35 1.20 9.37 -1.69
N ALA A 36 1.81 10.21 -2.54
CA ALA A 36 3.17 9.98 -3.04
C ALA A 36 4.25 9.88 -1.97
N LYS A 37 3.98 10.40 -0.76
CA LYS A 37 4.92 10.38 0.38
C LYS A 37 4.74 9.13 1.25
N MET A 38 3.64 8.41 1.08
CA MET A 38 3.37 7.17 1.82
C MET A 38 4.32 6.06 1.38
N TRP A 39 4.55 5.10 2.27
CA TRP A 39 5.25 3.86 1.94
C TRP A 39 4.63 3.16 0.74
N CYS A 40 5.45 2.67 -0.20
CA CYS A 40 4.98 2.16 -1.49
C CYS A 40 3.99 0.99 -1.37
N TYR A 41 4.22 0.05 -0.45
CA TYR A 41 3.31 -1.08 -0.19
C TYR A 41 1.96 -0.61 0.34
N CYS A 42 1.96 0.25 1.35
CA CYS A 42 0.75 0.82 1.90
C CYS A 42 -0.03 1.62 0.86
N ARG A 43 0.68 2.46 0.10
CA ARG A 43 0.12 3.25 -1.00
C ARG A 43 -0.63 2.36 -2.01
N MET A 44 -0.02 1.30 -2.51
CA MET A 44 -0.69 0.41 -3.48
C MET A 44 -1.92 -0.29 -2.90
N VAL A 45 -1.83 -0.84 -1.69
CA VAL A 45 -2.95 -1.54 -1.05
C VAL A 45 -4.09 -0.56 -0.82
N CYS A 46 -3.80 0.62 -0.25
CA CYS A 46 -4.78 1.69 -0.06
C CYS A 46 -5.39 2.15 -1.39
N MET A 47 -4.62 2.18 -2.48
CA MET A 47 -5.10 2.60 -3.80
C MET A 47 -6.20 1.68 -4.31
N GLN A 48 -5.92 0.38 -4.39
CA GLN A 48 -6.90 -0.62 -4.82
C GLN A 48 -8.13 -0.63 -3.91
N MET A 49 -7.91 -0.62 -2.59
CA MET A 49 -8.99 -0.65 -1.60
C MET A 49 -9.86 0.60 -1.65
N SER A 50 -9.28 1.79 -1.84
CA SER A 50 -10.03 3.04 -1.95
C SER A 50 -10.92 3.08 -3.20
N TYR A 51 -10.46 2.48 -4.30
CA TYR A 51 -11.25 2.37 -5.53
C TYR A 51 -12.50 1.52 -5.29
N LEU A 52 -12.31 0.33 -4.72
CA LEU A 52 -13.41 -0.59 -4.38
C LEU A 52 -14.36 0.03 -3.35
N TYR A 53 -13.83 0.69 -2.32
CA TYR A 53 -14.61 1.40 -1.32
C TYR A 53 -15.44 2.54 -1.93
N GLY A 54 -14.86 3.33 -2.83
CA GLY A 54 -15.52 4.44 -3.51
C GLY A 54 -16.62 3.98 -4.47
N LYS A 55 -16.43 2.82 -5.11
CA LYS A 55 -17.46 2.16 -5.93
C LYS A 55 -18.50 1.38 -5.14
N LYS A 56 -18.24 1.11 -3.85
CA LYS A 56 -19.03 0.18 -3.02
C LYS A 56 -19.20 -1.17 -3.72
N PHE A 57 -18.10 -1.66 -4.31
CA PHE A 57 -18.11 -2.91 -5.04
C PHE A 57 -18.47 -4.08 -4.11
N VAL A 58 -19.35 -4.96 -4.58
CA VAL A 58 -19.69 -6.22 -3.92
C VAL A 58 -19.77 -7.27 -5.03
N GLY A 59 -19.11 -8.41 -4.82
CA GLY A 59 -19.17 -9.55 -5.71
C GLY A 59 -20.56 -10.18 -5.78
N PRO A 60 -20.75 -11.17 -6.66
CA PRO A 60 -22.02 -11.87 -6.78
C PRO A 60 -22.45 -12.53 -5.47
N LEU A 61 -23.70 -12.30 -5.06
CA LEU A 61 -24.28 -12.95 -3.88
C LEU A 61 -24.73 -14.37 -4.25
N THR A 62 -23.84 -15.33 -4.05
CA THR A 62 -24.12 -16.76 -4.25
C THR A 62 -24.78 -17.37 -3.00
N ASP A 63 -25.42 -18.53 -3.14
CA ASP A 63 -25.99 -19.25 -2.01
C ASP A 63 -24.96 -19.56 -0.92
N ALA A 64 -23.71 -19.84 -1.33
CA ALA A 64 -22.60 -20.03 -0.39
C ALA A 64 -22.33 -18.76 0.44
N ILE A 65 -22.33 -17.57 -0.16
CA ILE A 65 -22.19 -16.30 0.57
C ILE A 65 -23.37 -16.07 1.52
N LEU A 66 -24.59 -16.40 1.11
CA LEU A 66 -25.77 -16.27 1.95
C LEU A 66 -25.75 -17.23 3.14
N LEU A 67 -25.23 -18.45 2.98
CA LEU A 67 -25.00 -19.40 4.07
C LEU A 67 -23.90 -18.90 5.01
N LEU A 68 -22.77 -18.45 4.48
CA LEU A 68 -21.69 -17.88 5.27
C LEU A 68 -22.14 -16.69 6.12
N ARG A 69 -23.04 -15.83 5.61
CA ARG A 69 -23.62 -14.75 6.43
C ARG A 69 -24.37 -15.27 7.66
N LYS A 70 -25.04 -16.42 7.57
CA LYS A 70 -25.76 -17.04 8.70
C LYS A 70 -24.82 -17.71 9.70
N GLU A 71 -23.69 -18.23 9.21
CA GLU A 71 -22.69 -18.89 10.06
C GLU A 71 -21.77 -17.89 10.78
N LEU A 72 -21.40 -16.81 10.11
CA LEU A 72 -20.44 -15.83 10.63
C LEU A 72 -21.07 -14.84 11.60
N HIS A 73 -22.36 -14.53 11.45
CA HIS A 73 -23.04 -13.51 12.24
C HIS A 73 -24.07 -14.13 13.17
N ILE A 74 -24.05 -13.70 14.43
CA ILE A 74 -25.03 -14.12 15.44
C ILE A 74 -26.40 -13.50 15.15
N GLU A 75 -26.41 -12.24 14.71
CA GLU A 75 -27.61 -11.49 14.36
C GLU A 75 -27.93 -11.62 12.87
N PRO A 76 -29.22 -11.51 12.46
CA PRO A 76 -29.60 -11.50 11.05
C PRO A 76 -28.88 -10.38 10.29
N TYR A 77 -28.30 -10.69 9.13
CA TYR A 77 -27.45 -9.76 8.36
C TYR A 77 -28.06 -8.36 8.13
N ASN A 78 -29.37 -8.29 7.91
CA ASN A 78 -30.10 -7.04 7.63
C ASN A 78 -30.38 -6.21 8.89
N GLU A 79 -30.26 -6.80 10.08
CA GLU A 79 -30.49 -6.14 11.37
C GLU A 79 -29.19 -5.61 11.99
N ILE A 80 -28.04 -6.12 11.53
CA ILE A 80 -26.72 -5.72 12.02
C ILE A 80 -26.48 -4.22 11.81
N GLN A 81 -26.24 -3.51 12.91
CA GLN A 81 -25.87 -2.10 12.89
C GLN A 81 -24.37 -1.91 12.61
N TRP A 82 -23.97 -2.19 11.37
CA TRP A 82 -22.58 -2.20 10.90
C TRP A 82 -21.75 -1.00 11.36
N PHE A 83 -22.32 0.21 11.36
CA PHE A 83 -21.62 1.44 11.75
C PHE A 83 -20.98 1.40 13.16
N LYS A 84 -21.52 0.57 14.07
CA LYS A 84 -21.03 0.40 15.45
C LYS A 84 -19.74 -0.42 15.52
N TYR A 85 -19.49 -1.25 14.52
CA TYR A 85 -18.36 -2.18 14.51
C TYR A 85 -17.08 -1.59 13.89
N ARG A 86 -17.11 -0.34 13.41
CA ARG A 86 -15.97 0.31 12.71
C ARG A 86 -14.68 0.39 13.52
N HIS A 87 -14.79 0.48 14.84
CA HIS A 87 -13.65 0.59 15.77
C HIS A 87 -13.48 -0.67 16.62
N ILE A 88 -14.20 -1.74 16.30
CA ILE A 88 -14.17 -2.98 17.08
C ILE A 88 -13.17 -3.93 16.45
N CYS A 89 -12.08 -4.18 17.17
CA CYS A 89 -11.13 -5.24 16.89
C CYS A 89 -11.08 -6.19 18.09
N THR A 90 -10.98 -7.48 17.83
CA THR A 90 -10.81 -8.51 18.86
C THR A 90 -9.48 -8.31 19.57
N MET A 91 -9.47 -8.32 20.91
CA MET A 91 -8.25 -8.11 21.71
C MET A 91 -7.09 -9.04 21.35
N LYS A 92 -7.37 -10.24 20.83
CA LYS A 92 -6.35 -11.19 20.40
C LYS A 92 -5.64 -10.78 19.11
N ASP A 93 -6.32 -10.00 18.26
CA ASP A 93 -5.83 -9.53 16.97
C ASP A 93 -5.38 -8.05 17.03
N LEU A 94 -5.66 -7.37 18.15
CA LEU A 94 -5.28 -5.99 18.43
C LEU A 94 -3.82 -5.92 18.87
N TYR A 95 -2.90 -5.77 17.92
CA TYR A 95 -1.48 -5.59 18.18
C TYR A 95 -1.09 -4.11 18.36
N TYR A 96 -1.72 -3.23 17.60
CA TYR A 96 -1.49 -1.79 17.60
C TYR A 96 -2.82 -1.06 17.79
N PRO A 97 -3.15 -0.67 19.04
CA PRO A 97 -4.41 0.01 19.30
C PRO A 97 -4.41 1.42 18.71
N HIS A 98 -5.47 1.76 18.00
CA HIS A 98 -5.65 3.10 17.45
C HIS A 98 -5.71 4.15 18.58
N PRO A 99 -4.88 5.22 18.51
CA PRO A 99 -5.00 6.36 19.41
C PRO A 99 -6.39 6.99 19.34
N LEU A 100 -6.85 7.61 20.43
CA LEU A 100 -8.16 8.28 20.47
C LEU A 100 -8.31 9.32 19.35
N ILE A 101 -7.25 10.08 19.07
CA ILE A 101 -7.23 11.09 18.00
C ILE A 101 -7.55 10.48 16.62
N GLN A 102 -7.09 9.25 16.37
CA GLN A 102 -7.34 8.56 15.12
C GLN A 102 -8.82 8.17 14.98
N ASN A 103 -9.44 7.67 16.06
CA ASN A 103 -10.88 7.38 16.07
C ASN A 103 -11.70 8.65 15.81
N PHE A 104 -11.32 9.79 16.42
CA PHE A 104 -11.93 11.09 16.15
C PHE A 104 -11.81 11.49 14.67
N ILE A 105 -10.65 11.30 14.05
CA ILE A 105 -10.44 11.59 12.62
C ILE A 105 -11.37 10.73 11.76
N TRP A 106 -11.44 9.42 12.03
CA TRP A 106 -12.30 8.50 11.25
C TRP A 106 -13.78 8.82 11.41
N ASP A 107 -14.22 9.15 12.61
CA ASP A 107 -15.60 9.55 12.87
C ASP A 107 -15.93 10.89 12.21
N TYR A 108 -15.02 11.85 12.28
CA TYR A 108 -15.19 13.13 11.59
C TYR A 108 -15.33 12.94 10.07
N LEU A 109 -14.46 12.11 9.48
CA LEU A 109 -14.51 11.78 8.05
C LEU A 109 -15.84 11.12 7.67
N ASN A 110 -16.33 10.19 8.47
CA ASN A 110 -17.55 9.45 8.16
C ASN A 110 -18.83 10.26 8.40
N VAL A 111 -18.90 11.06 9.48
CA VAL A 111 -20.10 11.80 9.89
C VAL A 111 -20.22 13.13 9.15
N PHE A 112 -19.12 13.86 8.95
CA PHE A 112 -19.16 15.21 8.38
C PHE A 112 -18.69 15.24 6.92
N ILE A 113 -17.50 14.69 6.64
CA ILE A 113 -16.89 14.82 5.31
C ILE A 113 -17.63 13.98 4.27
N LYS A 114 -17.98 12.74 4.59
CA LYS A 114 -18.68 11.84 3.65
C LYS A 114 -20.01 12.41 3.14
N PRO A 115 -20.93 12.94 3.99
CA PRO A 115 -22.14 13.60 3.50
C PRO A 115 -21.86 14.87 2.68
N VAL A 116 -20.85 15.65 3.05
CA VAL A 116 -20.45 16.85 2.30
C VAL A 116 -19.96 16.48 0.90
N LEU A 117 -19.08 15.48 0.78
CA LEU A 117 -18.60 14.97 -0.50
C LEU A 117 -19.69 14.29 -1.32
N ALA A 118 -20.78 13.81 -0.71
CA ALA A 118 -21.90 13.23 -1.43
C ALA A 118 -22.81 14.27 -2.09
N ARG A 119 -22.71 15.56 -1.70
CA ARG A 119 -23.54 16.64 -2.25
C ARG A 119 -22.94 17.21 -3.53
N TRP A 120 -23.80 17.59 -4.46
CA TRP A 120 -23.37 18.34 -5.65
C TRP A 120 -22.86 19.73 -5.25
N PRO A 121 -21.76 20.25 -5.83
CA PRO A 121 -20.96 19.67 -6.92
C PRO A 121 -19.81 18.76 -6.46
N LEU A 122 -19.56 18.66 -5.15
CA LEU A 122 -18.45 17.90 -4.58
C LEU A 122 -18.52 16.40 -4.88
N SER A 123 -19.71 15.86 -5.12
CA SER A 123 -19.89 14.48 -5.59
C SER A 123 -19.13 14.17 -6.88
N LYS A 124 -18.87 15.18 -7.74
CA LYS A 124 -18.03 15.02 -8.93
C LYS A 124 -16.55 14.75 -8.59
N LEU A 125 -16.08 15.13 -7.40
CA LEU A 125 -14.72 14.83 -6.95
C LEU A 125 -14.53 13.33 -6.81
N ARG A 126 -15.55 12.58 -6.37
CA ARG A 126 -15.46 11.13 -6.27
C ARG A 126 -15.25 10.48 -7.63
N ASP A 127 -15.99 10.90 -8.65
CA ASP A 127 -15.82 10.38 -10.00
C ASP A 127 -14.44 10.70 -10.57
N LYS A 128 -13.95 11.92 -10.34
CA LYS A 128 -12.60 12.33 -10.74
C LYS A 128 -11.54 11.51 -10.01
N ALA A 129 -11.69 11.32 -8.70
CA ALA A 129 -10.81 10.53 -7.87
C ALA A 129 -10.74 9.08 -8.36
N LEU A 130 -11.89 8.43 -8.55
CA LEU A 130 -11.96 7.06 -9.06
C LEU A 130 -11.28 6.89 -10.42
N LYS A 131 -11.42 7.86 -11.34
CA LYS A 131 -10.72 7.84 -12.64
C LYS A 131 -9.20 7.93 -12.47
N ILE A 132 -8.72 8.81 -11.60
CA ILE A 132 -7.29 8.97 -11.31
C ILE A 132 -6.75 7.71 -10.63
N THR A 133 -7.44 7.19 -9.62
CA THR A 133 -7.06 5.95 -8.92
C THR A 133 -6.96 4.78 -9.90
N MET A 134 -7.94 4.60 -10.79
CA MET A 134 -7.88 3.53 -11.80
C MET A 134 -6.72 3.72 -12.80
N LYS A 135 -6.41 4.97 -13.17
CA LYS A 135 -5.24 5.26 -14.02
C LYS A 135 -3.93 4.82 -13.36
N HIS A 136 -3.77 5.07 -12.06
CA HIS A 136 -2.60 4.60 -11.32
C HIS A 136 -2.56 3.07 -11.21
N ILE A 137 -3.70 2.41 -11.00
CA ILE A 137 -3.79 0.93 -10.94
C ILE A 137 -3.35 0.32 -12.28
N HIS A 138 -3.95 0.76 -13.40
CA HIS A 138 -3.56 0.25 -14.72
C HIS A 138 -2.09 0.50 -15.03
N TYR A 139 -1.56 1.66 -14.63
CA TYR A 139 -0.15 1.97 -14.81
C TYR A 139 0.75 0.98 -14.06
N GLU A 140 0.43 0.67 -12.79
CA GLU A 140 1.21 -0.29 -12.01
C GLU A 140 1.06 -1.71 -12.57
N ASP A 141 -0.13 -2.10 -13.01
CA ASP A 141 -0.38 -3.39 -13.66
C ASP A 141 0.45 -3.52 -14.95
N GLU A 142 0.42 -2.54 -15.85
CA GLU A 142 1.21 -2.54 -17.08
C GLU A 142 2.72 -2.55 -16.79
N ASN A 143 3.16 -1.70 -15.85
CA ASN A 143 4.57 -1.58 -15.48
C ASN A 143 5.13 -2.84 -14.82
N SER A 144 4.33 -3.52 -14.01
CA SER A 144 4.70 -4.78 -13.35
C SER A 144 4.39 -6.02 -14.18
N ARG A 145 3.86 -5.86 -15.41
CA ARG A 145 3.33 -6.97 -16.23
C ARG A 145 2.31 -7.82 -15.47
N TYR A 146 1.45 -7.17 -14.70
CA TYR A 146 0.38 -7.73 -13.89
C TYR A 146 0.84 -8.59 -12.70
N PHE A 147 2.13 -8.56 -12.37
CA PHE A 147 2.65 -9.25 -11.20
C PHE A 147 2.66 -8.39 -9.94
N THR A 148 2.38 -7.09 -10.04
CA THR A 148 2.45 -6.11 -8.94
C THR A 148 3.88 -5.98 -8.37
N LEU A 149 4.04 -5.31 -7.22
CA LEU A 149 5.35 -4.92 -6.67
C LEU A 149 6.23 -6.09 -6.19
N GLY A 150 5.72 -7.33 -6.26
CA GLY A 150 6.44 -8.54 -5.91
C GLY A 150 6.94 -9.30 -7.13
N CYS A 151 7.94 -8.79 -7.86
CA CYS A 151 8.71 -9.60 -8.84
C CYS A 151 10.22 -9.53 -8.63
N ILE A 152 11.02 -10.31 -9.39
CA ILE A 152 12.49 -10.33 -9.54
C ILE A 152 12.69 -10.33 -11.05
N GLU A 153 12.94 -9.15 -11.59
CA GLU A 153 13.66 -9.02 -12.84
C GLU A 153 14.70 -7.94 -12.64
N LYS A 154 15.84 -8.07 -13.31
CA LYS A 154 16.74 -6.93 -13.43
C LYS A 154 16.04 -5.87 -14.27
N VAL A 155 15.75 -4.73 -13.65
CA VAL A 155 15.06 -3.64 -14.32
C VAL A 155 16.05 -2.93 -15.24
N ASN A 156 15.88 -3.09 -16.54
CA ASN A 156 16.80 -2.54 -17.55
C ASN A 156 16.50 -1.09 -17.91
N ASP A 157 15.24 -0.70 -17.76
CA ASP A 157 14.74 0.62 -18.10
C ASP A 157 13.86 1.13 -16.96
N ASN A 158 13.84 2.44 -16.78
CA ASN A 158 12.83 3.02 -15.89
C ASN A 158 11.43 2.81 -16.50
N PRO A 159 10.37 2.84 -15.67
CA PRO A 159 9.02 2.98 -16.16
C PRO A 159 8.89 4.22 -17.06
N SER A 160 7.85 4.29 -17.89
CA SER A 160 7.61 5.37 -18.87
C SER A 160 7.94 6.78 -18.34
N ASP A 161 8.29 7.71 -19.24
CA ASP A 161 8.86 9.04 -18.92
C ASP A 161 8.10 9.88 -17.87
N TYR A 162 6.83 9.57 -17.58
CA TYR A 162 6.01 10.24 -16.56
C TYR A 162 5.92 9.48 -15.22
N PHE A 163 6.80 8.52 -14.94
CA PHE A 163 6.75 7.65 -13.74
C PHE A 163 6.67 8.40 -12.40
N LYS A 164 7.30 9.58 -12.28
CA LYS A 164 7.20 10.44 -11.08
C LYS A 164 5.77 10.90 -10.81
N SER A 165 5.01 11.21 -11.86
CA SER A 165 3.57 11.56 -11.74
C SER A 165 2.71 10.37 -11.30
N MET A 166 3.25 9.14 -11.42
CA MET A 166 2.62 7.90 -10.97
C MET A 166 3.16 7.41 -9.63
N TYR A 167 3.87 8.27 -8.88
CA TYR A 167 4.41 7.98 -7.56
C TYR A 167 5.42 6.83 -7.56
N ARG A 168 6.23 6.70 -8.61
CA ARG A 168 7.33 5.74 -8.66
C ARG A 168 8.67 6.45 -8.47
N HIS A 169 9.59 5.78 -7.78
CA HIS A 169 11.00 6.12 -7.80
C HIS A 169 11.69 5.56 -9.05
N ILE A 170 12.94 5.98 -9.30
CA ILE A 170 13.76 5.34 -10.33
C ILE A 170 13.99 3.87 -9.97
N SER A 171 14.05 3.00 -10.98
CA SER A 171 14.25 1.56 -10.78
C SER A 171 15.18 0.94 -11.80
N LYS A 172 15.64 1.67 -12.81
CA LYS A 172 16.71 1.19 -13.71
C LYS A 172 17.93 0.76 -12.90
N GLY A 173 18.39 -0.46 -13.13
CA GLY A 173 19.48 -1.08 -12.37
C GLY A 173 19.04 -1.79 -11.09
N ALA A 174 17.74 -1.81 -10.75
CA ALA A 174 17.23 -2.52 -9.59
C ALA A 174 17.22 -4.05 -9.80
N TRP A 175 17.32 -4.76 -8.67
CA TRP A 175 16.84 -6.12 -8.52
C TRP A 175 15.69 -6.10 -7.52
N THR A 176 14.54 -6.63 -7.93
CA THR A 176 13.34 -6.69 -7.09
C THR A 176 13.34 -8.01 -6.25
N PHE A 177 12.35 -8.31 -5.41
CA PHE A 177 12.52 -9.27 -4.26
C PHE A 177 11.98 -10.72 -4.42
N SER A 178 11.10 -11.04 -5.36
CA SER A 178 10.52 -12.41 -5.58
C SER A 178 10.77 -13.09 -6.95
N ASN A 179 11.11 -14.39 -7.00
CA ASN A 179 11.27 -15.16 -8.25
C ASN A 179 10.01 -16.01 -8.57
N GLN A 180 9.96 -16.56 -9.79
CA GLN A 180 8.84 -17.29 -10.43
C GLN A 180 8.33 -18.52 -9.64
N ASP A 181 9.13 -19.09 -8.75
CA ASP A 181 8.76 -20.24 -7.93
C ASP A 181 9.00 -19.91 -6.45
N HIS A 182 7.91 -19.85 -5.66
CA HIS A 182 7.90 -19.44 -4.26
C HIS A 182 8.94 -20.14 -3.36
N GLY A 183 9.67 -19.34 -2.57
CA GLY A 183 10.41 -19.77 -1.37
C GLY A 183 11.25 -18.64 -0.78
N TRP A 184 10.95 -18.21 0.45
CA TRP A 184 11.58 -17.11 1.18
C TRP A 184 13.13 -17.09 1.18
N GLN A 185 13.75 -15.91 1.08
CA GLN A 185 14.52 -15.22 2.15
C GLN A 185 15.32 -14.01 1.63
N GLY A 186 15.65 -13.11 2.56
CA GLY A 186 16.13 -11.74 2.35
C GLY A 186 17.50 -11.55 1.69
N TYR A 187 17.87 -10.26 1.58
CA TYR A 187 19.14 -9.69 1.08
C TYR A 187 20.45 -10.31 1.63
N LEU A 188 20.39 -11.31 2.51
CA LEU A 188 21.55 -11.93 3.15
C LEU A 188 22.29 -12.96 2.27
N LEU A 189 21.64 -13.52 1.24
CA LEU A 189 22.15 -14.70 0.52
C LEU A 189 22.96 -14.40 -0.75
N PHE A 190 23.00 -13.15 -1.24
CA PHE A 190 23.79 -12.84 -2.43
C PHE A 190 25.30 -12.96 -2.18
N SER A 191 25.77 -12.75 -0.95
CA SER A 191 27.20 -12.94 -0.62
C SER A 191 27.63 -14.41 -0.52
N GLN A 192 26.68 -15.34 -0.30
CA GLN A 192 26.96 -16.76 -0.08
C GLN A 192 26.69 -17.65 -1.30
N LEU A 193 25.91 -17.17 -2.28
CA LEU A 193 25.57 -17.91 -3.50
C LEU A 193 26.60 -17.78 -4.64
N ILE A 194 27.65 -16.96 -4.48
CA ILE A 194 28.67 -16.73 -5.51
C ILE A 194 29.82 -17.74 -5.33
N SER A 195 29.63 -18.97 -5.80
CA SER A 195 30.80 -19.74 -6.28
C SER A 195 30.48 -20.83 -7.30
N LYS A 196 29.23 -21.30 -7.41
CA LYS A 196 28.91 -22.47 -8.26
C LYS A 196 28.07 -22.21 -9.51
N SER A 197 27.62 -20.98 -9.76
CA SER A 197 26.79 -20.66 -10.92
C SER A 197 26.94 -19.21 -11.36
N VAL A 198 28.17 -18.80 -11.69
CA VAL A 198 28.39 -17.50 -12.32
C VAL A 198 28.21 -17.70 -13.83
N GLY A 199 27.13 -17.15 -14.37
CA GLY A 199 26.89 -17.09 -15.82
C GLY A 199 27.84 -16.09 -16.50
N GLU A 200 27.46 -15.61 -17.68
CA GLU A 200 28.27 -14.62 -18.39
C GLU A 200 28.46 -13.32 -17.59
N LYS A 201 29.64 -12.71 -17.77
CA LYS A 201 30.00 -11.45 -17.12
C LYS A 201 29.03 -10.35 -17.54
N MET A 202 28.39 -9.73 -16.56
CA MET A 202 27.49 -8.60 -16.80
C MET A 202 28.24 -7.37 -17.33
N GLU A 203 27.63 -6.66 -18.28
CA GLU A 203 28.15 -5.40 -18.82
C GLU A 203 28.36 -4.34 -17.73
N THR A 204 29.46 -3.61 -17.81
CA THR A 204 29.87 -2.59 -16.84
C THR A 204 28.83 -1.47 -16.69
N ASP A 205 28.19 -1.06 -17.79
CA ASP A 205 27.20 0.02 -17.76
C ASP A 205 26.00 -0.33 -16.88
N ARG A 206 25.61 -1.61 -16.87
CA ARG A 206 24.53 -2.11 -16.02
C ARG A 206 24.90 -2.17 -14.54
N MET A 207 26.20 -2.12 -14.20
CA MET A 207 26.67 -1.92 -12.83
C MET A 207 26.57 -0.44 -12.44
N TYR A 208 26.89 0.49 -13.34
CA TYR A 208 26.74 1.93 -13.07
C TYR A 208 25.28 2.31 -12.82
N ASP A 209 24.34 1.76 -13.60
CA ASP A 209 22.91 1.94 -13.34
C ASP A 209 22.51 1.49 -11.92
N SER A 210 23.09 0.39 -11.45
CA SER A 210 22.82 -0.15 -10.11
C SER A 210 23.38 0.74 -9.00
N VAL A 211 24.60 1.27 -9.20
CA VAL A 211 25.22 2.22 -8.26
C VAL A 211 24.42 3.52 -8.20
N ASN A 212 23.98 4.04 -9.36
CA ASN A 212 23.15 5.24 -9.43
C ASN A 212 21.84 5.08 -8.65
N LEU A 213 21.19 3.91 -8.76
CA LEU A 213 20.00 3.60 -7.97
C LEU A 213 20.30 3.61 -6.47
N LEU A 214 21.35 2.91 -6.02
CA LEU A 214 21.72 2.86 -4.61
C LEU A 214 21.99 4.25 -4.04
N LEU A 215 22.76 5.07 -4.75
CA LEU A 215 23.05 6.45 -4.34
C LEU A 215 21.80 7.31 -4.27
N SER A 216 20.78 7.05 -5.11
CA SER A 216 19.52 7.77 -5.05
C SER A 216 18.67 7.45 -3.80
N LEU A 217 18.91 6.30 -3.16
CA LEU A 217 18.24 5.84 -1.94
C LEU A 217 19.00 6.20 -0.66
N GLN A 218 20.19 6.80 -0.78
CA GLN A 218 20.99 7.22 0.35
C GLN A 218 20.39 8.47 1.00
N THR A 219 20.28 8.46 2.33
CA THR A 219 19.80 9.60 3.12
C THR A 219 20.95 10.51 3.55
N GLU A 220 20.63 11.71 4.04
CA GLU A 220 21.63 12.67 4.53
C GLU A 220 22.49 12.10 5.68
N ASN A 221 21.94 11.14 6.44
CA ASN A 221 22.63 10.45 7.53
C ASN A 221 23.53 9.30 7.06
N GLY A 222 23.66 9.10 5.74
CA GLY A 222 24.48 8.04 5.14
C GLY A 222 23.84 6.64 5.18
N ARG A 223 22.57 6.53 5.59
CA ARG A 223 21.80 5.28 5.61
C ARG A 223 21.09 5.08 4.28
N PHE A 224 20.56 3.87 4.05
CA PHE A 224 19.83 3.53 2.84
C PHE A 224 18.40 3.13 3.17
N LEU A 225 17.48 3.59 2.31
CA LEU A 225 16.08 3.21 2.34
C LEU A 225 15.86 1.99 1.44
N ALA A 226 14.80 1.21 1.71
CA ALA A 226 14.60 -0.07 1.05
C ALA A 226 13.99 0.10 -0.35
N TRP A 227 13.09 1.07 -0.54
CA TRP A 227 12.32 1.18 -1.79
C TRP A 227 12.34 2.55 -2.42
N GLU A 228 12.10 3.60 -1.65
CA GLU A 228 11.92 4.97 -2.14
C GLU A 228 12.49 5.98 -1.14
N GLN A 229 12.61 7.25 -1.53
CA GLN A 229 13.02 8.30 -0.61
C GLN A 229 11.95 8.57 0.46
N ALA A 230 12.37 8.61 1.72
CA ALA A 230 11.52 8.93 2.86
C ALA A 230 11.27 10.44 2.87
N THR A 231 10.10 10.84 2.37
CA THR A 231 9.68 12.25 2.25
C THR A 231 8.54 12.62 3.20
N ALA A 232 8.12 11.67 4.02
CA ALA A 232 7.04 11.77 4.98
C ALA A 232 7.55 11.95 6.41
N TYR A 233 6.73 12.56 7.27
CA TYR A 233 7.02 12.77 8.68
C TYR A 233 6.50 11.61 9.54
N GLU A 234 7.23 11.24 10.59
CA GLU A 234 6.89 10.13 11.51
C GLU A 234 5.47 10.20 12.08
N TRP A 235 4.96 11.39 12.38
CA TRP A 235 3.61 11.55 12.93
C TRP A 235 2.51 11.00 12.02
N LEU A 236 2.78 10.80 10.72
CA LEU A 236 1.83 10.19 9.79
C LEU A 236 1.51 8.74 10.14
N GLU A 237 2.35 8.05 10.91
CA GLU A 237 2.04 6.70 11.43
C GLU A 237 0.79 6.69 12.35
N VAL A 238 0.40 7.83 12.92
CA VAL A 238 -0.89 7.98 13.63
C VAL A 238 -2.08 7.68 12.69
N LEU A 239 -1.90 7.80 11.38
CA LEU A 239 -2.94 7.50 10.38
C LEU A 239 -2.96 6.03 9.97
N ASN A 240 -2.09 5.17 10.55
CA ASN A 240 -2.03 3.76 10.25
C ASN A 240 -3.40 3.10 10.48
N PRO A 241 -4.11 2.67 9.41
CA PRO A 241 -5.47 2.16 9.53
C PRO A 241 -5.52 0.69 9.97
N MET A 242 -4.39 0.09 10.34
CA MET A 242 -4.25 -1.34 10.61
C MET A 242 -3.97 -1.58 12.09
N GLU A 243 -4.88 -2.29 12.76
CA GLU A 243 -4.72 -2.62 14.19
C GLU A 243 -3.73 -3.76 14.47
N PHE A 244 -3.19 -4.43 13.43
CA PHE A 244 -2.36 -5.64 13.60
C PHE A 244 -0.95 -5.56 13.00
N VAL A 245 -0.58 -4.42 12.40
CA VAL A 245 0.76 -4.18 11.82
C VAL A 245 1.20 -2.75 12.13
N GLN A 246 2.47 -2.54 12.48
CA GLN A 246 3.07 -1.23 12.76
C GLN A 246 4.00 -0.80 11.63
N ASP A 247 4.33 0.50 11.61
CA ASP A 247 5.34 1.09 10.71
C ASP A 247 5.07 0.82 9.23
N ILE A 248 3.84 1.13 8.81
CA ILE A 248 3.39 0.88 7.44
C ILE A 248 3.00 2.14 6.69
N VAL A 249 2.95 3.31 7.31
CA VAL A 249 2.49 4.52 6.62
C VAL A 249 3.64 5.19 5.87
N ILE A 250 4.85 5.18 6.43
CA ILE A 250 6.02 5.85 5.86
C ILE A 250 7.17 4.87 5.59
N GLU A 251 8.10 5.27 4.71
CA GLU A 251 9.35 4.52 4.54
C GLU A 251 10.29 4.83 5.72
N HIS A 252 10.77 3.79 6.40
CA HIS A 252 11.66 3.89 7.55
C HIS A 252 13.10 3.53 7.19
N GLU A 253 14.05 4.14 7.90
CA GLU A 253 15.46 3.75 7.83
C GLU A 253 15.72 2.54 8.75
N TYR A 254 16.20 1.42 8.19
CA TYR A 254 16.59 0.26 9.00
C TYR A 254 18.12 0.09 9.07
N VAL A 255 18.62 -0.27 10.26
CA VAL A 255 20.05 -0.45 10.55
C VAL A 255 20.67 -1.59 9.73
N GLU A 256 19.86 -2.59 9.38
CA GLU A 256 20.27 -3.78 8.62
C GLU A 256 20.82 -3.41 7.22
N TYR A 257 20.39 -2.28 6.65
CA TYR A 257 20.88 -1.78 5.36
C TYR A 257 22.22 -1.02 5.43
N THR A 258 22.72 -0.71 6.64
CA THR A 258 23.92 0.14 6.82
C THR A 258 25.16 -0.66 7.25
N HIS A 259 24.99 -1.84 7.86
CA HIS A 259 26.09 -2.58 8.50
C HIS A 259 27.04 -3.33 7.53
N GLN A 260 26.83 -3.23 6.22
CA GLN A 260 27.64 -3.96 5.22
C GLN A 260 28.93 -3.25 4.79
N GLN A 261 29.19 -2.01 5.23
CA GLN A 261 30.45 -1.31 4.91
C GLN A 261 31.54 -1.40 5.99
N SER A 262 31.25 -1.80 7.24
CA SER A 262 32.20 -1.71 8.36
C SER A 262 32.89 -3.03 8.73
N ARG A 263 32.78 -4.08 7.92
CA ARG A 263 33.55 -5.33 8.07
C ARG A 263 34.42 -5.57 6.85
N ARG A 264 35.51 -4.81 6.74
CA ARG A 264 36.73 -5.17 6.02
C ARG A 264 37.93 -4.72 6.82
#